data_AF-A0A925MEG6-F1
#
_entry.id   AF-A0A925MEG6-F1
#
_cell.length_a   1.000
_cell.length_b   1.000
_cell.length_c   1.000
_cell.angle_alpha   90.00
_cell.angle_beta   90.00
_cell.angle_gamma   90.00
#
_symmetry.space_group_name_H-M   'P 1'
#
loop_
_entity.id
_entity.type
_entity.pdbx_description
1 polymer ?
#
loop_
_entity_poly.entity_id
_entity_poly.type
_entity_poly.pdbx_seq_one_letter_code
_entity_poly.pdbx_strand_id
1 'polypeptide(L)'
;MSQAPAVSEPLSWSEICERFPDQWIALVALDWVDDRDQPYRTALVAGHGSRREALAQAKPLHKLFSKMGPFFTGDAPVDVPTLPPIVYVA
;
A
#
# COMPACT_ATOMS: atom_id res chain seq x y z
N MET A 1 12.74 -24.53 2.69
CA MET A 1 12.05 -24.29 1.40
C MET A 1 11.90 -22.79 1.26
N SER A 2 12.71 -22.16 0.42
CA SER A 2 12.71 -20.70 0.23
C SER A 2 11.45 -20.33 -0.54
N GLN A 3 10.42 -19.86 0.15
CA GLN A 3 9.27 -19.26 -0.53
C GLN A 3 9.81 -18.06 -1.30
N ALA A 4 9.80 -18.15 -2.64
CA ALA A 4 10.08 -16.98 -3.47
C ALA A 4 9.17 -15.85 -2.99
N PRO A 5 9.65 -14.59 -2.93
CA PRO A 5 8.82 -13.48 -2.50
C PRO A 5 7.63 -13.38 -3.45
N ALA A 6 6.49 -13.90 -2.99
CA ALA A 6 5.28 -14.03 -3.77
C ALA A 6 4.47 -12.76 -3.56
N VAL A 7 4.39 -11.95 -4.61
CA VAL A 7 3.40 -10.86 -4.67
C VAL A 7 2.03 -11.45 -4.99
N SER A 8 0.96 -10.79 -4.54
CA SER A 8 -0.40 -11.17 -4.91
C SER A 8 -0.66 -11.02 -6.41
N GLU A 9 -1.83 -11.44 -6.86
CA GLU A 9 -2.39 -10.93 -8.12
C GLU A 9 -2.62 -9.40 -8.06
N PRO A 10 -2.75 -8.70 -9.20
CA PRO A 10 -3.11 -7.29 -9.22
C PRO A 10 -4.51 -7.10 -8.62
N LEU A 11 -4.61 -6.26 -7.59
CA LEU A 11 -5.86 -6.00 -6.87
C LEU A 11 -6.14 -4.50 -6.86
N SER A 12 -7.43 -4.15 -6.91
CA SER A 12 -7.91 -2.80 -6.62
C SER A 12 -7.86 -2.49 -5.12
N TRP A 13 -7.94 -1.22 -4.74
CA TRP A 13 -7.95 -0.84 -3.32
C TRP A 13 -9.10 -1.45 -2.53
N SER A 14 -10.31 -1.50 -3.09
CA SER A 14 -11.48 -2.12 -2.44
C SER A 14 -11.26 -3.61 -2.16
N GLU A 15 -10.73 -4.35 -3.13
CA GLU A 15 -10.44 -5.79 -2.95
C GLU A 15 -9.35 -6.01 -1.90
N ILE A 16 -8.37 -5.11 -1.83
CA ILE A 16 -7.30 -5.14 -0.83
C ILE A 16 -7.89 -4.91 0.58
N CYS A 17 -8.75 -3.92 0.75
CA CYS A 17 -9.43 -3.65 2.02
C CYS A 17 -10.33 -4.82 2.45
N GLU A 18 -11.02 -5.48 1.52
CA GLU A 18 -11.84 -6.66 1.81
C GLU A 18 -11.01 -7.88 2.22
N ARG A 19 -9.87 -8.11 1.56
CA ARG A 19 -9.00 -9.28 1.83
C ARG A 19 -8.13 -9.10 3.06
N PHE A 20 -7.73 -7.87 3.37
CA PHE A 20 -6.85 -7.54 4.48
C PHE A 20 -7.45 -6.41 5.31
N PRO A 21 -8.59 -6.58 5.99
CA PRO A 21 -9.18 -5.50 6.79
C PRO A 21 -8.27 -5.16 7.98
N ASP A 22 -8.20 -3.87 8.33
CA ASP A 22 -7.49 -3.33 9.50
C ASP A 22 -6.02 -3.76 9.64
N GLN A 23 -5.32 -3.90 8.53
CA GLN A 23 -3.95 -4.41 8.48
C GLN A 23 -3.01 -3.44 7.77
N TRP A 24 -1.72 -3.55 8.09
CA TRP A 24 -0.68 -2.92 7.29
C TRP A 24 -0.30 -3.84 6.15
N ILE A 25 -0.28 -3.28 4.95
CA ILE A 25 0.16 -3.95 3.74
C ILE A 25 1.34 -3.20 3.14
N ALA A 26 2.18 -3.91 2.40
CA ALA A 26 3.20 -3.32 1.55
C ALA A 26 2.75 -3.44 0.10
N LEU A 27 2.56 -2.31 -0.57
CA LEU A 27 2.14 -2.28 -1.97
C LEU A 27 3.33 -2.07 -2.88
N VAL A 28 3.30 -2.75 -4.03
CA VAL A 28 4.26 -2.59 -5.14
C VAL A 28 3.52 -2.53 -6.48
N ALA A 29 4.22 -2.10 -7.54
CA ALA A 29 3.68 -1.96 -8.89
C ALA A 29 2.38 -1.15 -8.96
N LEU A 30 2.35 -0.04 -8.23
CA LEU A 30 1.22 0.87 -8.17
C LEU A 30 0.96 1.50 -9.55
N ASP A 31 -0.17 1.16 -10.15
CA ASP A 31 -0.69 1.82 -11.35
C ASP A 31 -1.50 3.05 -10.93
N TRP A 32 -0.82 4.18 -10.73
CA TRP A 32 -1.43 5.42 -10.28
C TRP A 32 -2.45 5.92 -11.32
N VAL A 33 -3.65 6.25 -10.87
CA VAL A 33 -4.63 6.97 -11.68
C VAL A 33 -4.51 8.45 -11.35
N ASP A 34 -4.73 9.32 -12.33
CA ASP A 34 -4.89 10.75 -12.10
C ASP A 34 -6.31 11.05 -11.57
N ASP A 35 -6.73 10.28 -10.56
CA ASP A 35 -8.01 10.42 -9.88
C ASP A 35 -7.73 10.65 -8.39
N ARG A 36 -8.39 11.65 -7.82
CA ARG A 36 -8.18 12.04 -6.41
C ARG A 36 -8.89 11.09 -5.44
N ASP A 37 -9.89 10.35 -5.92
CA ASP A 37 -10.70 9.46 -5.07
C ASP A 37 -10.15 8.03 -5.03
N GLN A 38 -9.34 7.63 -6.01
CA GLN A 38 -8.69 6.33 -6.06
C GLN A 38 -7.18 6.49 -6.24
N PRO A 39 -6.37 6.19 -5.20
CA PRO A 39 -4.94 6.42 -5.27
C PRO A 39 -4.26 5.62 -6.39
N TYR A 40 -4.85 4.50 -6.85
CA TYR A 40 -4.33 3.71 -7.96
C TYR A 40 -5.42 2.77 -8.53
N ARG A 41 -5.24 2.35 -9.78
CA ARG A 41 -6.14 1.42 -10.50
C ARG A 41 -5.90 -0.01 -10.03
N THR A 42 -4.64 -0.41 -9.94
CA THR A 42 -4.25 -1.72 -9.41
C THR A 42 -2.93 -1.62 -8.64
N ALA A 43 -2.77 -2.50 -7.65
CA ALA A 43 -1.53 -2.70 -6.91
C ALA A 43 -1.33 -4.17 -6.58
N LEU A 44 -0.07 -4.56 -6.38
CA LEU A 44 0.29 -5.88 -5.89
C LEU A 44 0.61 -5.80 -4.40
N VAL A 45 0.11 -6.73 -3.60
CA VAL A 45 0.44 -6.86 -2.19
C VAL A 45 1.71 -7.70 -2.07
N ALA A 46 2.79 -7.06 -1.60
CA ALA A 46 4.10 -7.65 -1.36
C ALA A 46 4.29 -8.17 0.08
N GLY A 47 3.35 -7.83 0.97
CA GLY A 47 3.32 -8.34 2.33
C GLY A 47 2.19 -7.74 3.16
N HIS A 48 1.84 -8.39 4.27
CA HIS A 48 0.74 -7.99 5.15
C HIS A 48 1.05 -8.29 6.64
N GLY A 49 0.25 -7.71 7.54
CA GLY A 49 0.33 -7.90 8.99
C GLY A 49 0.60 -6.61 9.74
N SER A 50 1.60 -6.60 10.64
CA SER A 50 2.10 -5.35 11.20
C SER A 50 2.93 -4.56 10.18
N ARG A 51 3.05 -3.24 10.37
CA ARG A 51 3.86 -2.37 9.50
C ARG A 51 5.29 -2.90 9.29
N ARG A 52 5.88 -3.44 10.35
CA ARG A 52 7.25 -4.00 10.31
C ARG A 52 7.31 -5.29 9.50
N GLU A 53 6.32 -6.18 9.65
CA GLU A 53 6.25 -7.45 8.91
C GLU A 53 6.00 -7.23 7.43
N ALA A 54 5.04 -6.36 7.08
CA ALA A 54 4.73 -6.02 5.70
C ALA A 54 5.97 -5.48 4.96
N LEU A 55 6.72 -4.57 5.59
CA LEU A 55 7.97 -4.05 5.02
C LEU A 55 9.09 -5.10 4.97
N ALA A 56 9.19 -5.98 5.97
CA ALA A 56 10.18 -7.06 5.97
C ALA A 56 9.93 -8.06 4.83
N GLN A 57 8.66 -8.41 4.58
CA GLN A 57 8.24 -9.26 3.47
C GLN A 57 8.49 -8.60 2.11
N ALA A 58 8.27 -7.29 1.99
CA ALA A 58 8.50 -6.55 0.76
C ALA A 58 9.97 -6.17 0.51
N LYS A 59 10.84 -6.21 1.53
CA LYS A 59 12.27 -5.84 1.44
C LYS A 59 13.03 -6.49 0.26
N PRO A 60 12.85 -7.79 -0.07
CA PRO A 60 13.52 -8.41 -1.22
C PRO A 60 13.06 -7.84 -2.57
N LEU A 61 11.83 -7.33 -2.63
CA LEU A 61 11.17 -6.82 -3.83
C LEU A 61 11.55 -5.37 -4.14
N HIS A 62 12.24 -4.68 -3.23
CA HIS A 62 12.67 -3.29 -3.39
C HIS A 62 13.65 -3.11 -4.56
N LYS A 63 14.32 -4.18 -5.00
CA LYS A 63 15.17 -4.17 -6.22
C LYS A 63 14.37 -4.32 -7.51
N LEU A 64 13.17 -4.89 -7.44
CA LEU A 64 12.30 -5.18 -8.59
C LEU A 64 11.28 -4.07 -8.83
N PHE A 65 10.84 -3.39 -7.76
CA PHE A 65 9.84 -2.34 -7.82
C PHE A 65 10.38 -1.04 -7.25
N SER A 66 10.47 -0.02 -8.11
CA SER A 66 10.97 1.32 -7.72
C SER A 66 9.98 2.11 -6.87
N LYS A 67 8.67 1.79 -6.94
CA LYS A 67 7.62 2.39 -6.14
C LYS A 67 7.05 1.34 -5.19
N MET A 68 7.29 1.54 -3.90
CA MET A 68 6.80 0.68 -2.82
C MET A 68 6.46 1.55 -1.62
N GLY A 69 5.38 1.22 -0.92
CA GLY A 69 4.98 1.93 0.29
C GLY A 69 4.15 1.06 1.23
N PRO A 70 4.23 1.32 2.56
CA PRO A 70 3.30 0.74 3.52
C PRO A 70 1.97 1.51 3.49
N PHE A 71 0.87 0.78 3.42
CA PHE A 71 -0.50 1.31 3.47
C PHE A 71 -1.28 0.61 4.57
N PHE A 72 -2.20 1.34 5.20
CA PHE A 72 -3.11 0.78 6.20
C PHE A 72 -4.49 0.68 5.57
N THR A 73 -5.09 -0.50 5.64
CA THR A 73 -6.36 -0.85 4.98
C THR A 73 -7.58 -0.66 5.86
N GLY A 74 -7.39 -0.43 7.16
CA GLY A 74 -8.48 -0.10 8.06
C GLY A 74 -9.03 1.30 7.77
N ASP A 75 -10.21 1.57 8.31
CA ASP A 75 -10.77 2.91 8.26
C ASP A 75 -9.76 3.89 8.89
N ALA A 76 -9.40 4.93 8.14
CA ALA A 76 -8.74 6.06 8.76
C ALA A 76 -9.64 6.50 9.92
N PRO A 77 -9.10 6.69 11.14
CA PRO A 77 -9.93 7.21 12.21
C PRO A 77 -10.57 8.48 11.67
N VAL A 78 -11.90 8.57 11.73
CA VAL A 78 -12.74 9.64 11.17
C VAL A 78 -12.34 11.04 11.70
N ASP A 79 -11.37 11.07 12.60
CA ASP A 79 -10.84 12.20 13.35
C ASP A 79 -9.35 12.47 13.05
N VAL A 80 -8.84 12.16 11.85
CA VAL A 80 -7.56 12.73 11.42
C VAL A 80 -7.79 14.22 11.15
N PRO A 81 -7.25 15.15 11.96
CA PRO A 81 -7.34 16.56 11.64
C PRO A 81 -6.72 16.76 10.27
N THR A 82 -7.49 17.37 9.36
CA THR A 82 -7.01 17.81 8.06
C THR A 82 -5.71 18.57 8.27
N LEU A 83 -4.58 17.94 7.90
CA LEU A 83 -3.30 18.62 7.91
C LEU A 83 -3.49 19.90 7.07
N PRO A 84 -3.09 21.08 7.58
CA PRO A 84 -3.22 22.30 6.80
C PRO A 84 -2.50 22.10 5.46
N PRO A 85 -3.06 22.62 4.35
CA PRO A 85 -2.43 22.46 3.04
C PRO A 85 -0.98 22.94 3.15
N ILE A 86 -0.04 22.09 2.73
CA ILE A 86 1.37 22.47 2.60
C ILE A 86 1.41 23.57 1.53
N VAL A 87 1.43 24.82 1.96
CA VAL A 87 1.63 25.96 1.08
C VAL A 87 3.11 25.96 0.72
N TYR A 88 3.43 25.49 -0.49
CA TYR A 88 4.73 25.79 -1.09
C TYR A 88 4.73 27.29 -1.41
N VAL A 89 5.41 28.07 -0.58
CA VAL A 89 5.71 29.47 -0.88
C VAL A 89 6.80 29.48 -1.94
N ALA A 90 6.48 30.03 -3.12
CA ALA A 90 7.40 30.23 -4.23
C ALA A 90 8.45 31.32 -3.94
#